data_AF-A0A633NBG5-F1
#
_entry.id   AF-A0A633NBG5-F1
#
_cell.length_a   1.000
_cell.length_b   1.000
_cell.length_c   1.000
_cell.angle_alpha   90.00
_cell.angle_beta   90.00
_cell.angle_gamma   90.00
#
_symmetry.space_group_name_H-M   'P 1'
#
loop_
_entity.id
_entity.type
_entity.pdbx_description
1 polymer ?
#
loop_
_entity_poly.entity_id
_entity_poly.type
_entity_poly.pdbx_seq_one_letter_code
_entity_poly.pdbx_strand_id
1 'polypeptide(L)'
;MNLLDKAIGALAPGWGASRLRSRMAIRAYEAITPTRTHRAKRENRSGDQLIQLAGKSLREQARWFDNNHDLVIGALDKMEERIIGAKGIIVEPQPLTGAGTLNSVLAEKIRRCWAEWSVSPEVTGQ
;
A
#
# COMPACT_ATOMS: atom_id res chain seq x y z
N MET A 1 -3.26 0.83 -34.87
CA MET A 1 -2.30 0.13 -35.76
C MET A 1 -2.54 0.63 -37.17
N ASN A 2 -1.50 1.11 -37.86
CA ASN A 2 -1.67 1.66 -39.21
C ASN A 2 -1.72 0.52 -40.25
N LEU A 3 -2.20 0.81 -41.46
CA LEU A 3 -2.30 -0.16 -42.57
C LEU A 3 -0.95 -0.84 -42.87
N LEU A 4 0.14 -0.09 -42.82
CA LEU A 4 1.51 -0.60 -42.96
C LEU A 4 1.91 -1.57 -41.84
N ASP A 5 1.54 -1.31 -40.60
CA ASP A 5 1.85 -2.22 -39.48
C ASP A 5 1.12 -3.55 -39.63
N LYS A 6 -0.11 -3.51 -40.18
CA LYS A 6 -0.90 -4.72 -40.46
C LYS A 6 -0.33 -5.52 -41.62
N ALA A 7 0.10 -4.86 -42.69
CA ALA A 7 0.75 -5.52 -43.83
C ALA A 7 2.09 -6.16 -43.42
N ILE A 8 2.90 -5.44 -42.63
CA ILE A 8 4.16 -5.96 -42.11
C ILE A 8 3.91 -7.12 -41.13
N GLY A 9 2.92 -7.01 -40.24
CA GLY A 9 2.55 -8.08 -39.32
C GLY A 9 2.04 -9.35 -40.02
N ALA A 10 1.36 -9.19 -41.17
CA ALA A 10 0.88 -10.31 -41.98
C ALA A 10 2.00 -11.02 -42.75
N LEU A 11 3.01 -10.28 -43.23
CA LEU A 11 4.13 -10.83 -44.01
C LEU A 11 5.31 -11.30 -43.14
N ALA A 12 5.57 -10.61 -42.04
CA ALA A 12 6.71 -10.84 -41.16
C ALA A 12 6.32 -10.55 -39.69
N PRO A 13 5.68 -11.52 -39.00
CA PRO A 13 5.11 -11.30 -37.67
C PRO A 13 6.15 -10.90 -36.61
N GLY A 14 7.37 -11.46 -36.67
CA GLY A 14 8.46 -11.08 -35.75
C GLY A 14 8.93 -9.64 -35.93
N TRP A 15 9.02 -9.18 -37.18
CA TRP A 15 9.38 -7.79 -37.49
C TRP A 15 8.27 -6.81 -37.11
N GLY A 16 7.01 -7.17 -37.39
CA GLY A 16 5.83 -6.40 -36.96
C GLY A 16 5.73 -6.26 -35.44
N ALA A 17 5.96 -7.35 -34.70
CA ALA A 17 5.96 -7.34 -33.23
C ALA A 17 7.08 -6.48 -32.64
N SER A 18 8.31 -6.61 -33.18
CA SER A 18 9.45 -5.78 -32.77
C SER A 18 9.17 -4.30 -33.00
N ARG A 19 8.64 -3.94 -34.17
CA ARG A 19 8.28 -2.57 -34.53
C ARG A 19 7.18 -1.98 -33.63
N LEU A 20 6.15 -2.78 -33.30
CA LEU A 20 5.10 -2.36 -32.37
C LEU A 20 5.66 -2.10 -30.96
N ARG A 21 6.55 -2.97 -30.47
CA ARG A 21 7.24 -2.79 -29.19
C ARG A 21 8.05 -1.50 -29.18
N SER A 22 8.87 -1.27 -30.21
CA SER A 22 9.67 -0.04 -30.32
C SER A 22 8.79 1.21 -30.36
N ARG A 23 7.65 1.16 -31.07
CA ARG A 23 6.72 2.30 -31.11
C ARG A 23 6.04 2.57 -29.77
N MET A 24 5.71 1.54 -29.00
CA MET A 24 5.18 1.72 -27.65
C MET A 24 6.23 2.37 -26.72
N ALA A 25 7.51 1.96 -26.84
CA ALA A 25 8.60 2.58 -26.09
C ALA A 25 8.78 4.06 -26.45
N ILE A 26 8.74 4.41 -27.74
CA ILE A 26 8.82 5.81 -28.20
C ILE A 26 7.64 6.63 -27.66
N ARG A 27 6.41 6.10 -27.74
CA ARG A 27 5.21 6.77 -27.22
C ARG A 27 5.26 6.99 -25.71
N ALA A 28 5.78 6.01 -24.96
CA ALA A 28 5.96 6.15 -23.52
C ALA A 28 6.95 7.27 -23.17
N TYR A 29 8.05 7.36 -23.93
CA TYR A 29 9.03 8.45 -23.79
C TYR A 29 8.42 9.82 -24.16
N GLU A 30 7.69 9.89 -25.27
CA GLU A 30 7.00 11.11 -25.71
C GLU A 30 5.93 11.57 -24.71
N ALA A 31 5.21 10.65 -24.07
CA ALA A 31 4.20 10.98 -23.07
C ALA A 31 4.77 11.68 -21.82
N ILE A 32 6.05 11.44 -21.49
CA ILE A 32 6.73 12.10 -20.37
C ILE A 32 7.06 13.56 -20.71
N THR A 33 7.26 13.87 -22.00
CA THR A 33 7.60 15.23 -22.44
C THR A 33 6.34 16.11 -22.44
N PRO A 34 6.26 17.15 -21.58
CA PRO A 34 5.10 18.02 -21.57
C PRO A 34 5.04 18.82 -22.87
N THR A 35 3.90 18.79 -23.55
CA THR A 35 3.63 19.58 -24.77
C THR A 35 2.47 20.54 -24.52
N ARG A 36 2.21 21.46 -25.47
CA ARG A 36 1.09 22.41 -25.37
C ARG A 36 -0.26 21.71 -25.15
N THR A 37 -0.46 20.55 -25.78
CA THR A 37 -1.67 19.72 -25.66
C THR A 37 -1.57 18.65 -24.58
N HIS A 38 -0.37 18.34 -24.09
CA HIS A 38 -0.12 17.41 -22.98
C HIS A 38 0.63 18.11 -21.85
N ARG A 39 -0.06 19.00 -21.14
CA ARG A 39 0.53 19.69 -19.97
C ARG A 39 0.68 18.70 -18.82
N ALA A 40 1.87 18.61 -18.25
CA ALA A 40 2.10 17.87 -17.02
C ALA A 40 1.25 18.47 -15.89
N LYS A 41 0.35 17.67 -15.31
CA LYS A 41 -0.38 18.04 -14.10
C LYS A 41 0.59 17.89 -12.93
N ARG A 42 0.98 19.01 -12.31
CA ARG A 42 1.86 19.03 -11.14
C ARG A 42 1.03 19.36 -9.92
N GLU A 43 1.34 18.71 -8.82
CA GLU A 43 0.81 19.04 -7.52
C GLU A 43 1.91 19.76 -6.72
N ASN A 44 1.75 21.07 -6.54
CA ASN A 44 2.76 21.91 -5.90
C ASN A 44 2.52 22.07 -4.39
N ARG A 45 1.39 21.57 -3.87
CA ARG A 45 1.08 21.61 -2.44
C ARG A 45 1.91 20.57 -1.68
N SER A 46 2.28 20.91 -0.46
CA SER A 46 2.90 19.93 0.45
C SER A 46 1.90 18.82 0.80
N GLY A 47 2.41 17.65 1.19
CA GLY A 47 1.55 16.54 1.65
C GLY A 47 0.57 16.98 2.74
N ASP A 48 1.04 17.79 3.70
CA ASP A 48 0.20 18.31 4.78
C ASP A 48 -0.91 19.24 4.28
N GLN A 49 -0.61 20.12 3.31
CA GLN A 49 -1.61 21.02 2.72
C GLN A 49 -2.69 20.23 1.97
N LEU A 50 -2.31 19.15 1.29
CA LEU A 50 -3.27 18.26 0.63
C LEU A 50 -4.14 17.51 1.63
N ILE A 51 -3.53 16.98 2.69
CA ILE A 51 -4.26 16.26 3.74
C ILE A 51 -5.19 17.21 4.49
N GLN A 52 -4.81 18.45 4.75
CA GLN A 52 -5.70 19.42 5.39
C GLN A 52 -6.92 19.75 4.52
N LEU A 53 -6.74 19.92 3.21
CA LEU A 53 -7.83 20.27 2.31
C LEU A 53 -8.73 19.08 1.95
N ALA A 54 -8.14 17.92 1.67
CA ALA A 54 -8.82 16.75 1.13
C ALA A 54 -8.96 15.60 2.12
N GLY A 55 -8.34 15.68 3.30
CA GLY A 55 -8.24 14.55 4.23
C GLY A 55 -9.58 14.04 4.73
N LYS A 56 -10.60 14.91 4.84
CA LYS A 56 -11.97 14.47 5.17
C LYS A 56 -12.56 13.61 4.04
N SER A 57 -12.57 14.12 2.81
CA SER A 57 -13.17 13.38 1.69
C SER A 57 -12.38 12.13 1.32
N LEU A 58 -11.04 12.15 1.42
CA LEU A 58 -10.20 10.98 1.20
C LEU A 58 -10.47 9.90 2.25
N ARG A 59 -10.59 10.27 3.53
CA ARG A 59 -10.90 9.32 4.61
C ARG A 59 -12.29 8.70 4.43
N GLU A 60 -13.28 9.51 4.07
CA GLU A 60 -14.66 9.04 3.83
C GLU A 60 -14.72 8.08 2.64
N GLN A 61 -14.06 8.43 1.53
CA GLN A 61 -13.94 7.54 0.37
C GLN A 61 -13.21 6.24 0.72
N ALA A 62 -12.07 6.33 1.42
CA ALA A 62 -11.30 5.17 1.84
C ALA A 62 -12.15 4.23 2.71
N ARG A 63 -12.88 4.75 3.71
CA ARG A 63 -13.81 3.95 4.54
C ARG A 63 -14.93 3.32 3.72
N TRP A 64 -15.49 4.06 2.77
CA TRP A 64 -16.54 3.50 1.93
C TRP A 64 -15.98 2.35 1.08
N PHE A 65 -14.82 2.53 0.44
CA PHE A 65 -14.21 1.47 -0.37
C PHE A 65 -13.76 0.27 0.46
N ASP A 66 -13.20 0.49 1.65
CA ASP A 66 -12.81 -0.57 2.58
C ASP A 66 -14.02 -1.42 3.00
N ASN A 67 -15.18 -0.81 3.25
CA ASN A 67 -16.38 -1.57 3.60
C ASN A 67 -17.04 -2.30 2.40
N ASN A 68 -16.80 -1.87 1.17
CA ASN A 68 -17.60 -2.29 0.01
C ASN A 68 -16.81 -2.98 -1.11
N HIS A 69 -15.47 -2.92 -1.11
CA HIS A 69 -14.65 -3.42 -2.22
C HIS A 69 -13.45 -4.25 -1.74
N ASP A 70 -13.49 -5.54 -2.08
CA ASP A 70 -12.48 -6.56 -1.78
C ASP A 70 -11.03 -6.18 -2.18
N LEU A 71 -10.83 -5.59 -3.36
CA LEU A 71 -9.52 -5.14 -3.82
C LEU A 71 -8.94 -4.04 -2.92
N VAL A 72 -9.78 -3.16 -2.39
CA VAL A 72 -9.34 -2.06 -1.54
C VAL A 72 -9.01 -2.57 -0.15
N ILE A 73 -9.82 -3.48 0.39
CA ILE A 73 -9.51 -4.20 1.65
C ILE A 73 -8.12 -4.83 1.55
N GLY A 74 -7.90 -5.68 0.53
CA GLY A 74 -6.62 -6.35 0.35
C GLY A 74 -5.45 -5.40 0.12
N ALA A 75 -5.67 -4.28 -0.59
CA ALA A 75 -4.63 -3.27 -0.79
C ALA A 75 -4.27 -2.52 0.50
N LEU A 76 -5.27 -2.14 1.30
CA LEU A 76 -5.07 -1.44 2.57
C LEU A 76 -4.44 -2.36 3.62
N ASP A 77 -4.90 -3.61 3.73
CA ASP A 77 -4.30 -4.64 4.59
C ASP A 77 -2.83 -4.87 4.26
N LYS A 78 -2.51 -5.01 2.97
CA LYS A 78 -1.12 -5.20 2.55
C LYS A 78 -0.27 -3.96 2.79
N MET A 79 -0.85 -2.78 2.66
CA MET A 79 -0.15 -1.54 3.00
C MET A 79 0.15 -1.48 4.51
N GLU A 80 -0.81 -1.83 5.35
CA GLU A 80 -0.63 -1.90 6.82
C GLU A 80 0.46 -2.90 7.19
N GLU A 81 0.40 -4.12 6.65
CA GLU A 81 1.36 -5.20 6.90
C GLU A 81 2.80 -4.78 6.54
N ARG A 82 2.98 -3.94 5.52
CA ARG A 82 4.28 -3.46 5.05
C ARG A 82 4.81 -2.26 5.82
N ILE A 83 3.93 -1.41 6.35
CA ILE A 83 4.30 -0.22 7.11
C ILE A 83 4.56 -0.57 8.57
N ILE A 84 3.63 -1.25 9.22
CA ILE A 84 3.68 -1.58 10.64
C ILE A 84 4.46 -2.87 10.88
N GLY A 85 4.43 -3.78 9.89
CA GLY A 85 5.00 -5.11 9.98
C GLY A 85 3.91 -6.17 10.21
N ALA A 86 4.17 -7.39 9.74
CA ALA A 86 3.18 -8.48 9.73
C ALA A 86 2.61 -8.88 11.09
N LYS A 87 3.25 -8.46 12.18
CA LYS A 87 2.81 -8.75 13.55
C LYS A 87 2.21 -7.54 14.26
N GLY A 88 2.10 -6.40 13.59
CA GLY A 88 1.63 -5.16 14.17
C GLY A 88 2.57 -4.59 15.25
N ILE A 89 2.03 -3.70 16.07
CA ILE A 89 2.71 -3.13 17.24
C ILE A 89 2.47 -4.06 18.42
N ILE A 90 3.52 -4.71 18.92
CA ILE A 90 3.44 -5.61 20.08
C ILE A 90 4.06 -4.92 21.30
N VAL A 91 3.35 -4.97 22.43
CA VAL A 91 3.90 -4.56 23.73
C VAL A 91 4.66 -5.74 24.33
N GLU A 92 5.98 -5.62 24.46
CA GLU A 92 6.80 -6.62 25.13
C GLU A 92 7.09 -6.22 26.59
N PRO A 93 6.50 -6.91 27.58
CA PRO A 93 6.80 -6.65 28.98
C PRO A 93 8.24 -7.08 29.32
N GLN A 94 8.97 -6.21 30.02
CA GLN A 94 10.34 -6.47 30.47
C GLN A 94 10.45 -6.42 32.01
N PRO A 95 9.83 -7.37 32.74
CA PRO A 95 9.95 -7.43 34.19
C PRO A 95 11.38 -7.80 34.61
N LEU A 96 11.91 -7.08 35.60
CA LEU A 96 13.23 -7.36 36.18
C LEU A 96 13.09 -8.19 37.46
N THR A 97 14.07 -9.06 37.72
CA THR A 97 14.21 -9.74 39.01
C THR A 97 14.76 -8.77 40.06
N GLY A 98 14.73 -9.16 41.34
CA GLY A 98 15.37 -8.39 42.41
C GLY A 98 16.89 -8.19 42.21
N ALA A 99 17.52 -8.97 41.33
CA ALA A 99 18.92 -8.83 40.93
C ALA A 99 19.12 -7.95 39.68
N GLY A 100 18.06 -7.36 39.11
CA GLY A 100 18.12 -6.50 37.93
C GLY A 100 18.25 -7.23 36.60
N THR A 101 18.11 -8.57 36.58
CA THR A 101 18.10 -9.38 35.35
C THR A 101 16.70 -9.53 34.79
N LEU A 102 16.56 -9.65 33.46
CA LEU A 102 15.26 -9.85 32.81
C LEU A 102 14.63 -11.20 33.22
N ASN A 103 13.41 -11.15 33.75
CA ASN A 103 12.64 -12.35 34.08
C ASN A 103 11.80 -12.79 32.88
N SER A 104 12.38 -13.64 32.01
CA SER A 104 11.72 -14.16 30.81
C SER A 104 10.44 -14.95 31.11
N VAL A 105 10.43 -15.72 32.21
CA VAL A 105 9.28 -16.54 32.62
C VAL A 105 8.09 -15.66 33.00
N LEU A 106 8.34 -14.59 33.75
CA LEU A 106 7.29 -13.65 34.11
C LEU A 106 6.83 -12.82 32.91
N ALA A 107 7.78 -12.39 32.06
CA ALA A 107 7.47 -11.69 30.82
C ALA A 107 6.50 -12.47 29.94
N GLU A 108 6.73 -13.79 29.79
CA GLU A 108 5.88 -14.66 29.00
C GLU A 108 4.49 -14.87 29.61
N LYS A 109 4.40 -15.00 30.94
CA LYS A 109 3.10 -15.06 31.63
C LYS A 109 2.30 -13.77 31.42
N ILE A 110 2.94 -12.61 31.56
CA ILE A 110 2.30 -11.31 31.33
C ILE A 110 1.84 -11.20 29.88
N ARG A 111 2.68 -11.58 28.91
CA ARG A 111 2.29 -11.60 27.48
C ARG A 111 1.04 -12.43 27.23
N ARG A 112 0.97 -13.63 27.81
CA ARG A 112 -0.20 -14.51 27.64
C ARG A 112 -1.47 -13.92 28.23
N CYS A 113 -1.42 -13.47 29.49
CA CYS A 113 -2.56 -12.82 30.14
C CYS A 113 -3.00 -11.55 29.39
N TRP A 114 -2.04 -10.76 28.90
CA TRP A 114 -2.31 -9.56 28.12
C TRP A 114 -2.96 -9.88 26.78
N ALA A 115 -2.48 -10.93 26.08
CA ALA A 115 -3.07 -11.36 24.82
C ALA A 115 -4.52 -11.80 25.00
N GLU A 116 -4.81 -12.62 26.03
CA GLU A 116 -6.17 -13.06 26.35
C GLU A 116 -7.09 -11.87 26.70
N TRP A 117 -6.63 -10.97 27.58
CA TRP A 117 -7.37 -9.75 27.96
C TRP A 117 -7.59 -8.80 26.77
N SER A 118 -6.63 -8.68 25.84
CA SER A 118 -6.76 -7.75 24.72
C SER A 118 -7.90 -8.12 23.75
N VAL A 119 -8.29 -9.39 23.70
CA VAL A 119 -9.40 -9.88 22.85
C VAL A 119 -10.75 -9.63 23.51
N SER A 120 -10.83 -9.79 24.84
CA SER A 120 -12.03 -9.51 25.62
C SER A 120 -11.60 -8.80 26.91
N PRO A 121 -11.53 -7.46 26.90
CA PRO A 121 -11.05 -6.67 28.03
C PRO A 121 -12.12 -6.61 29.11
N GLU A 122 -12.36 -7.75 29.73
CA GLU A 122 -13.28 -7.92 30.83
C GLU A 122 -12.46 -8.17 32.10
N VAL A 123 -12.77 -7.41 33.14
CA VAL A 123 -12.07 -7.46 34.44
C VAL A 123 -13.00 -7.92 35.57
N THR A 124 -14.26 -8.24 35.22
CA THR A 124 -15.35 -8.51 36.16
C THR A 124 -15.64 -9.99 36.36
N GLY A 125 -15.31 -10.85 35.40
CA GLY A 125 -15.54 -12.30 35.48
C GLY A 125 -17.02 -12.67 35.49
N GLN A 126 -17.88 -11.90 34.81
CA GLN A 126 -19.34 -12.07 34.75
C GLN A 126 -19.81 -12.32 33.31
#